data_AF-A0A6G4QZK4-F1
#
_entry.id   AF-A0A6G4QZK4-F1
#
_cell.length_a   1.000
_cell.length_b   1.000
_cell.length_c   1.000
_cell.angle_alpha   90.00
_cell.angle_beta   90.00
_cell.angle_gamma   90.00
#
_symmetry.space_group_name_H-M   'P 1'
#
loop_
_entity.id
_entity.type
_entity.pdbx_description
1 polymer ?
#
loop_
_entity_poly.entity_id
_entity_poly.type
_entity_poly.pdbx_seq_one_letter_code
_entity_poly.pdbx_strand_id
1 'polypeptide(L)'
;MLIRNLLTAACAAAVLAAPAVQARTASTTVTEASVVLKDGTYHAAWKTSRPGAPVDLYVAASPDAPLKAMRKLADNDTDGAASVTAAQAGASRPYFYVVADGEKTGVRTATRVVPLQGAANFRDLGGYSAANGKHVRWGQVFRSNGLSTLTDADYKTVGDLDVRLVCDLRTDQERKTQPTVWRGGKAVPVFLNSPKAGLDMDMRALFGNGPPTPQAVRANFIGFYKLMPDAYAGEYKAMFEKLLAGDAPMLVHCSAGKDRTGVASALILTALGVPRAQVTADYAMSETLLDNESARRAMAAGAKSDDPNAAMFAKLPPEITRVLMRTEPAYVEAALDAVTAKYGSVEAYLDKVLGVDAKDLATLRARYLEY
;
A
#
# COMPACT_ATOMS: atom_id res chain seq x y z
N MET A 1 50.86 12.29 92.57
CA MET A 1 51.77 12.96 91.62
C MET A 1 51.71 12.20 90.30
N LEU A 2 51.41 12.89 89.18
CA LEU A 2 51.41 12.45 87.75
C LEU A 2 50.33 11.44 87.29
N ILE A 3 49.28 11.84 86.55
CA ILE A 3 49.13 12.17 85.08
C ILE A 3 49.09 10.88 84.22
N ARG A 4 47.93 10.35 83.78
CA ARG A 4 47.05 10.68 82.61
C ARG A 4 47.73 10.51 81.23
N ASN A 5 47.26 9.58 80.39
CA ASN A 5 46.75 9.86 79.02
C ASN A 5 46.17 8.63 78.31
N LEU A 6 44.98 8.84 77.73
CA LEU A 6 44.20 7.91 76.90
C LEU A 6 44.67 7.96 75.43
N LEU A 7 44.60 6.81 74.75
CA LEU A 7 44.65 6.71 73.28
C LEU A 7 43.35 6.07 72.79
N THR A 8 42.51 6.87 72.14
CA THR A 8 41.37 6.42 71.31
C THR A 8 41.69 6.77 69.85
N ALA A 9 41.75 5.74 69.00
CA ALA A 9 41.93 5.90 67.55
C ALA A 9 40.59 6.22 66.88
N ALA A 10 40.56 7.26 66.05
CA ALA A 10 39.40 7.65 65.24
C ALA A 10 39.52 7.06 63.83
N CYS A 11 38.55 6.25 63.40
CA CYS A 11 38.36 5.87 62.00
C CYS A 11 37.54 6.96 61.28
N ALA A 12 38.12 7.60 60.27
CA ALA A 12 37.40 8.48 59.34
C ALA A 12 36.86 7.63 58.17
N ALA A 13 35.54 7.61 57.99
CA ALA A 13 34.90 7.03 56.82
C ALA A 13 34.84 8.07 55.69
N ALA A 14 35.52 7.79 54.58
CA ALA A 14 35.39 8.56 53.35
C ALA A 14 34.22 8.00 52.52
N VAL A 15 33.15 8.79 52.38
CA VAL A 15 32.05 8.50 51.45
C VAL A 15 32.46 9.02 50.07
N LEU A 16 32.79 8.11 49.15
CA LEU A 16 32.95 8.43 47.73
C LEU A 16 31.55 8.52 47.12
N ALA A 17 31.14 9.72 46.72
CA ALA A 17 29.93 9.92 45.91
C ALA A 17 30.17 9.35 44.51
N ALA A 18 29.43 8.30 44.15
CA ALA A 18 29.38 7.81 42.78
C ALA A 18 28.73 8.86 41.86
N PRO A 19 29.18 9.05 40.61
CA PRO A 19 28.54 9.96 39.69
C PRO A 19 27.13 9.46 39.40
N ALA A 20 26.14 10.35 39.51
CA ALA A 20 24.78 10.06 39.09
C ALA A 20 24.80 9.70 37.59
N VAL A 21 24.51 8.44 37.29
CA VAL A 21 24.18 8.03 35.93
C VAL A 21 22.88 8.74 35.59
N GLN A 22 22.97 9.84 34.83
CA GLN A 22 21.82 10.41 34.17
C GLN A 22 21.25 9.33 33.25
N ALA A 23 20.13 8.73 33.67
CA ALA A 23 19.33 7.92 32.80
C ALA A 23 19.01 8.78 31.57
N ARG A 24 19.58 8.42 30.41
CA ARG A 24 19.14 8.97 29.13
C ARG A 24 17.64 8.71 29.09
N THR A 25 16.85 9.76 29.21
CA THR A 25 15.42 9.69 28.89
C THR A 25 15.33 9.07 27.51
N ALA A 26 14.52 8.02 27.37
CA ALA A 26 14.35 7.34 26.09
C ALA A 26 14.03 8.40 25.03
N SER A 27 14.80 8.37 23.93
CA SER A 27 14.60 9.29 22.82
C SER A 27 13.17 9.09 22.30
N THR A 28 12.50 10.19 22.00
CA THR A 28 11.09 10.16 21.64
C THR A 28 10.96 9.99 20.15
N THR A 29 10.09 9.09 19.73
CA THR A 29 9.93 8.74 18.32
C THR A 29 8.49 8.99 17.90
N VAL A 30 8.29 9.29 16.62
CA VAL A 30 6.97 9.26 15.99
C VAL A 30 6.61 7.78 15.77
N THR A 31 5.46 7.34 16.27
CA THR A 31 5.00 5.95 16.17
C THR A 31 3.98 5.75 15.05
N GLU A 32 3.22 6.79 14.73
CA GLU A 32 2.22 6.79 13.66
C GLU A 32 2.13 8.18 13.04
N ALA A 33 1.94 8.26 11.72
CA ALA A 33 1.59 9.49 11.02
C ALA A 33 0.66 9.21 9.85
N SER A 34 -0.37 10.03 9.70
CA SER A 34 -1.40 9.87 8.67
C SER A 34 -1.78 11.22 8.08
N VAL A 35 -2.21 11.22 6.82
CA VAL A 35 -2.72 12.41 6.14
C VAL A 35 -4.00 12.06 5.39
N VAL A 36 -5.02 12.88 5.61
CA VAL A 36 -6.28 12.83 4.85
C VAL A 36 -6.50 14.15 4.12
N LEU A 37 -6.96 14.10 2.87
CA LEU A 37 -7.38 15.28 2.12
C LEU A 37 -8.89 15.42 2.27
N LYS A 38 -9.34 16.54 2.83
CA LYS A 38 -10.76 16.88 3.00
C LYS A 38 -10.97 18.33 2.60
N ASP A 39 -11.95 18.59 1.73
CA ASP A 39 -12.34 19.93 1.31
C ASP A 39 -11.14 20.81 0.85
N GLY A 40 -10.20 20.21 0.12
CA GLY A 40 -8.99 20.90 -0.39
C GLY A 40 -7.88 21.16 0.65
N THR A 41 -8.03 20.64 1.87
CA THR A 41 -7.08 20.77 2.97
C THR A 41 -6.54 19.41 3.38
N TYR A 42 -5.22 19.32 3.52
CA TYR A 42 -4.53 18.16 4.07
C TYR A 42 -4.54 18.25 5.59
N HIS A 43 -5.12 17.26 6.25
CA HIS A 43 -5.09 17.12 7.70
C HIS A 43 -4.07 16.04 8.04
N ALA A 44 -2.90 16.47 8.53
CA ALA A 44 -1.87 15.59 9.05
C ALA A 44 -2.14 15.33 10.53
N ALA A 45 -1.97 14.09 10.97
CA ALA A 45 -2.08 13.69 12.37
C ALA A 45 -0.99 12.68 12.71
N TRP A 46 -0.47 12.72 13.93
CA TRP A 46 0.62 11.84 14.38
C TRP A 46 0.50 11.44 15.84
N LYS A 47 1.22 10.39 16.19
CA LYS A 47 1.43 9.94 17.57
C LYS A 47 2.91 9.80 17.84
N THR A 48 3.28 10.02 19.09
CA THR A 48 4.66 9.87 19.57
C THR A 48 4.71 8.84 20.70
N SER A 49 5.88 8.24 20.92
CA SER A 49 6.09 7.29 22.02
C SER A 49 5.88 7.91 23.41
N ARG A 50 5.92 9.24 23.48
CA ARG A 50 5.57 10.05 24.66
C ARG A 50 4.53 11.09 24.24
N PRO A 51 3.25 10.94 24.63
CA PRO A 51 2.19 11.87 24.25
C PRO A 51 2.54 13.33 24.54
N GLY A 52 2.22 14.23 23.60
CA GLY A 52 2.52 15.67 23.69
C GLY A 52 4.00 16.02 23.49
N ALA A 53 4.85 15.05 23.11
CA ALA A 53 6.20 15.37 22.70
C ALA A 53 6.20 16.26 21.44
N PRO A 54 7.05 17.29 21.42
CA PRO A 54 7.10 18.23 20.31
C PRO A 54 7.65 17.55 19.04
N VAL A 55 7.09 17.93 17.90
CA VAL A 55 7.50 17.45 16.58
C VAL A 55 7.66 18.60 15.59
N ASP A 56 8.50 18.37 14.60
CA ASP A 56 8.53 19.15 13.38
C ASP A 56 7.72 18.46 12.27
N LEU A 57 6.92 19.25 11.54
CA LEU A 57 6.24 18.79 10.33
C LEU A 57 6.90 19.40 9.09
N TYR A 58 7.28 18.56 8.14
CA TYR A 58 7.85 18.98 6.86
C TYR A 58 6.99 18.54 5.67
N VAL A 59 7.14 19.21 4.53
CA VAL A 59 6.46 18.87 3.27
C VAL A 59 7.40 18.96 2.06
N ALA A 60 7.19 18.07 1.08
CA ALA A 60 7.82 18.15 -0.23
C ALA A 60 6.91 17.57 -1.33
N ALA A 61 7.26 17.86 -2.59
CA ALA A 61 6.56 17.34 -3.76
C ALA A 61 7.00 15.92 -4.16
N SER A 62 8.15 15.44 -3.66
CA SER A 62 8.74 14.14 -4.02
C SER A 62 8.75 13.20 -2.80
N PRO A 63 8.45 11.90 -3.00
CA PRO A 63 8.49 10.92 -1.92
C PRO A 63 9.91 10.71 -1.39
N ASP A 64 10.93 10.88 -2.22
CA ASP A 64 12.34 10.62 -1.88
C ASP A 64 13.08 11.91 -1.45
N ALA A 65 12.36 13.01 -1.23
CA ALA A 65 12.97 14.27 -0.83
C ALA A 65 13.72 14.11 0.51
N PRO A 66 15.03 14.41 0.57
CA PRO A 66 15.77 14.39 1.83
C PRO A 66 15.28 15.52 2.72
N LEU A 67 15.34 15.34 4.04
CA LEU A 67 14.82 16.30 5.03
C LEU A 67 15.26 17.75 4.77
N LYS A 68 16.54 17.95 4.43
CA LYS A 68 17.12 19.27 4.10
C LYS A 68 16.50 19.99 2.89
N ALA A 69 15.81 19.25 2.02
CA ALA A 69 15.12 19.77 0.84
C ALA A 69 13.61 19.91 1.07
N MET A 70 13.09 19.44 2.22
CA MET A 70 11.70 19.59 2.59
C MET A 70 11.48 20.95 3.27
N ARG A 71 10.33 21.57 3.04
CA ARG A 71 9.95 22.81 3.71
C ARG A 71 9.30 22.50 5.05
N LYS A 72 9.78 23.12 6.12
CA LYS A 72 9.15 23.04 7.45
C LYS A 72 7.81 23.79 7.44
N LEU A 73 6.75 23.15 7.95
CA LEU A 73 5.39 23.66 8.08
C LEU A 73 5.02 23.99 9.53
N ALA A 74 5.49 23.16 10.48
CA ALA A 74 5.31 23.37 11.91
C ALA A 74 6.62 23.06 12.63
N ASP A 75 6.88 23.78 13.71
CA ASP A 75 8.11 23.75 14.50
C ASP A 75 7.76 23.53 15.97
N ASN A 76 8.31 22.49 16.59
CA ASN A 76 8.01 22.08 17.98
C ASN A 76 6.50 21.93 18.30
N ASP A 77 5.71 21.37 17.38
CA ASP A 77 4.26 21.19 17.54
C ASP A 77 3.93 20.08 18.54
N THR A 78 3.05 20.37 19.49
CA THR A 78 2.61 19.43 20.54
C THR A 78 1.15 18.99 20.42
N ASP A 79 0.41 19.51 19.44
CA ASP A 79 -1.04 19.32 19.29
C ASP A 79 -1.38 17.96 18.68
N GLY A 80 -0.42 17.32 18.00
CA GLY A 80 -0.60 16.00 17.40
C GLY A 80 -1.25 16.03 16.02
N ALA A 81 -1.54 17.21 15.49
CA ALA A 81 -2.16 17.39 14.18
C ALA A 81 -1.89 18.77 13.58
N ALA A 82 -1.91 18.86 12.26
CA ALA A 82 -1.81 20.11 11.51
C ALA A 82 -2.75 20.11 10.30
N SER A 83 -3.26 21.29 9.94
CA SER A 83 -4.04 21.50 8.72
C SER A 83 -3.23 22.33 7.72
N VAL A 84 -3.10 21.81 6.50
CA VAL A 84 -2.23 22.36 5.46
C VAL A 84 -3.05 22.51 4.19
N THR A 85 -3.28 23.74 3.74
CA THR A 85 -4.00 24.00 2.49
C THR A 85 -3.22 23.48 1.28
N ALA A 86 -3.89 23.22 0.15
CA ALA A 86 -3.21 22.83 -1.09
C ALA A 86 -2.13 23.85 -1.53
N ALA A 87 -2.39 25.15 -1.35
CA ALA A 87 -1.42 26.22 -1.62
C ALA A 87 -0.18 26.11 -0.71
N GLN A 88 -0.39 25.85 0.60
CA GLN A 88 0.70 25.62 1.54
C GLN A 88 1.41 24.29 1.32
N ALA A 89 0.80 23.29 0.68
CA ALA A 89 1.47 22.04 0.34
C ALA A 89 2.38 22.21 -0.89
N GLY A 90 1.94 23.01 -1.87
CA GLY A 90 2.74 23.39 -3.04
C GLY A 90 2.95 22.27 -4.06
N ALA A 91 2.16 21.19 -3.99
CA ALA A 91 2.22 20.06 -4.90
C ALA A 91 0.82 19.45 -5.10
N SER A 92 0.58 18.86 -6.28
CA SER A 92 -0.63 18.08 -6.58
C SER A 92 -0.76 16.87 -5.65
N ARG A 93 0.38 16.26 -5.30
CA ARG A 93 0.50 15.20 -4.31
C ARG A 93 1.68 15.46 -3.37
N PRO A 94 1.45 16.11 -2.22
CA PRO A 94 2.51 16.36 -1.24
C PRO A 94 2.82 15.13 -0.39
N TYR A 95 4.07 15.03 0.03
CA TYR A 95 4.56 14.07 1.02
C TYR A 95 4.98 14.82 2.26
N PHE A 96 4.46 14.39 3.40
CA PHE A 96 4.75 14.95 4.70
C PHE A 96 5.76 14.08 5.43
N TYR A 97 6.57 14.70 6.28
CA TYR A 97 7.52 14.01 7.13
C TYR A 97 7.41 14.57 8.54
N VAL A 98 7.10 13.70 9.50
CA VAL A 98 6.91 14.08 10.91
C VAL A 98 8.12 13.60 11.69
N VAL A 99 8.85 14.50 12.32
CA VAL A 99 10.09 14.20 13.04
C VAL A 99 9.92 14.63 14.49
N ALA A 100 10.16 13.73 15.45
CA ALA A 100 10.19 14.12 16.86
C ALA A 100 11.44 14.95 17.15
N ASP A 101 11.32 15.95 18.03
CA ASP A 101 12.44 16.84 18.30
C ASP A 101 13.68 16.12 18.83
N GLY A 102 14.84 16.51 18.31
CA GLY A 102 16.12 15.90 18.62
C GLY A 102 16.40 14.60 17.85
N GLU A 103 15.44 14.09 17.08
CA GLU A 103 15.63 12.92 16.23
C GLU A 103 16.12 13.28 14.82
N LYS A 104 16.84 12.34 14.21
CA LYS A 104 17.32 12.46 12.82
C LYS A 104 16.40 11.79 11.81
N THR A 105 15.47 10.97 12.28
CA THR A 105 14.53 10.19 11.47
C THR A 105 13.12 10.39 12.01
N GLY A 106 12.14 10.28 11.13
CA GLY A 106 10.74 10.47 11.39
C GLY A 106 9.89 9.63 10.43
N VAL A 107 8.57 9.80 10.50
CA VAL A 107 7.64 9.00 9.70
C VAL A 107 7.19 9.80 8.48
N ARG A 108 7.36 9.23 7.28
CA ARG A 108 6.84 9.77 6.02
C ARG A 108 5.39 9.34 5.81
N THR A 109 4.56 10.28 5.41
CA THR A 109 3.13 10.03 5.18
C THR A 109 2.57 10.90 4.06
N ALA A 110 1.51 10.43 3.40
CA ALA A 110 0.85 11.12 2.31
C ALA A 110 -0.59 10.62 2.19
N THR A 111 -1.39 11.26 1.35
CA THR A 111 -2.67 10.69 0.95
C THR A 111 -2.43 9.43 0.11
N ARG A 112 -3.11 8.35 0.51
CA ARG A 112 -3.00 7.04 -0.14
C ARG A 112 -3.71 7.00 -1.49
N VAL A 113 -4.96 7.46 -1.50
CA VAL A 113 -5.78 7.53 -2.72
C VAL A 113 -5.33 8.72 -3.54
N VAL A 114 -5.05 8.48 -4.82
CA VAL A 114 -4.82 9.55 -5.78
C VAL A 114 -6.14 9.76 -6.51
N PRO A 115 -6.84 10.88 -6.29
CA PRO A 115 -8.16 11.09 -6.88
C PRO A 115 -8.01 11.32 -8.38
N LEU A 116 -8.61 10.43 -9.17
CA LEU A 116 -8.68 10.52 -10.63
C LEU A 116 -10.15 10.46 -11.07
N GLN A 117 -10.50 11.20 -12.11
CA GLN A 117 -11.85 11.22 -12.68
C GLN A 117 -12.11 9.94 -13.49
N GLY A 118 -11.12 9.56 -14.29
CA GLY A 118 -11.19 8.46 -15.24
C GLY A 118 -10.74 7.11 -14.70
N ALA A 119 -10.23 7.04 -13.46
CA ALA A 119 -9.82 5.79 -12.85
C ALA A 119 -10.23 5.76 -11.38
N ALA A 120 -10.97 4.72 -11.02
CA ALA A 120 -11.31 4.43 -9.63
C ALA A 120 -10.19 3.61 -8.99
N ASN A 121 -10.24 3.47 -7.66
CA ASN A 121 -9.38 2.50 -6.95
C ASN A 121 -7.86 2.77 -7.11
N PHE A 122 -7.45 3.93 -7.64
CA PHE A 122 -6.06 4.32 -7.82
C PHE A 122 -5.45 4.75 -6.48
N ARG A 123 -4.43 4.03 -6.02
CA ARG A 123 -3.77 4.34 -4.76
C ARG A 123 -2.33 3.84 -4.70
N ASP A 124 -1.57 4.44 -3.81
CA ASP A 124 -0.21 4.07 -3.46
C ASP A 124 -0.20 2.93 -2.42
N LEU A 125 0.77 2.02 -2.53
CA LEU A 125 1.04 0.95 -1.56
C LEU A 125 2.06 1.33 -0.48
N GLY A 126 2.55 2.58 -0.46
CA GLY A 126 3.47 3.12 0.55
C GLY A 126 2.86 3.28 1.95
N GLY A 127 3.68 3.50 2.97
CA GLY A 127 3.27 3.79 4.35
C GLY A 127 2.77 2.62 5.18
N TYR A 128 2.56 1.42 4.62
CA TYR A 128 2.24 0.24 5.45
C TYR A 128 3.42 -0.13 6.33
N SER A 129 3.13 -0.47 7.58
CA SER A 129 4.15 -0.94 8.52
C SER A 129 4.70 -2.29 8.07
N ALA A 130 6.02 -2.42 8.12
CA ALA A 130 6.76 -3.64 7.83
C ALA A 130 7.60 -4.03 9.06
N ALA A 131 8.26 -5.20 8.97
CA ALA A 131 9.13 -5.66 10.04
C ALA A 131 10.25 -4.67 10.40
N ASN A 132 10.70 -4.71 11.65
CA ASN A 132 11.83 -3.91 12.18
C ASN A 132 11.60 -2.39 12.17
N GLY A 133 10.35 -1.94 12.37
CA GLY A 133 10.01 -0.51 12.45
C GLY A 133 10.13 0.22 11.13
N LYS A 134 10.20 -0.51 10.01
CA LYS A 134 10.21 0.07 8.67
C LYS A 134 8.81 0.24 8.13
N HIS A 135 8.67 1.05 7.10
CA HIS A 135 7.45 1.25 6.33
C HIS A 135 7.71 1.05 4.85
N VAL A 136 6.68 0.63 4.10
CA VAL A 136 6.75 0.60 2.64
C VAL A 136 6.98 2.03 2.13
N ARG A 137 7.92 2.23 1.23
CA ARG A 137 8.21 3.56 0.68
C ARG A 137 7.05 4.09 -0.12
N TRP A 138 6.73 5.37 0.08
CA TRP A 138 5.75 6.08 -0.72
C TRP A 138 6.22 6.30 -2.16
N GLY A 139 5.27 6.34 -3.08
CA GLY A 139 5.49 6.68 -4.48
C GLY A 139 6.18 5.60 -5.31
N GLN A 140 6.38 4.39 -4.77
CA GLN A 140 7.12 3.33 -5.45
C GLN A 140 6.22 2.32 -6.16
N VAL A 141 5.09 1.95 -5.56
CA VAL A 141 4.15 0.99 -6.16
C VAL A 141 2.73 1.51 -6.00
N PHE A 142 2.02 1.60 -7.11
CA PHE A 142 0.64 2.00 -7.21
C PHE A 142 -0.22 0.84 -7.69
N ARG A 143 -1.51 0.89 -7.35
CA ARG A 143 -2.53 -0.01 -7.89
C ARG A 143 -3.75 0.76 -8.35
N SER A 144 -4.46 0.29 -9.37
CA SER A 144 -5.70 0.92 -9.87
C SER A 144 -6.63 -0.06 -10.58
N ASN A 145 -7.82 0.42 -10.96
CA ASN A 145 -8.62 -0.19 -12.03
C ASN A 145 -7.99 0.09 -13.42
N GLY A 146 -8.71 -0.29 -14.48
CA GLY A 146 -8.30 -0.05 -15.87
C GLY A 146 -8.14 1.44 -16.19
N LEU A 147 -7.24 1.73 -17.13
CA LEU A 147 -6.77 3.10 -17.42
C LEU A 147 -7.35 3.69 -18.72
N SER A 148 -8.26 2.98 -19.39
CA SER A 148 -8.80 3.39 -20.69
C SER A 148 -9.63 4.67 -20.65
N THR A 149 -10.13 5.02 -19.47
CA THR A 149 -11.02 6.17 -19.23
C THR A 149 -10.33 7.37 -18.60
N LEU A 150 -9.00 7.32 -18.40
CA LEU A 150 -8.22 8.46 -17.89
C LEU A 150 -8.45 9.71 -18.76
N THR A 151 -8.74 10.82 -18.08
CA THR A 151 -8.89 12.14 -18.69
C THR A 151 -7.52 12.81 -18.87
N ASP A 152 -7.47 13.92 -19.62
CA ASP A 152 -6.23 14.70 -19.75
C ASP A 152 -5.77 15.29 -18.41
N ALA A 153 -6.72 15.64 -17.53
CA ALA A 153 -6.42 16.07 -16.16
C ALA A 153 -5.82 14.93 -15.33
N ASP A 154 -6.32 13.70 -15.50
CA ASP A 154 -5.75 12.53 -14.83
C ASP A 154 -4.33 12.24 -15.32
N TYR A 155 -4.08 12.38 -16.62
CA TYR A 155 -2.72 12.20 -17.16
C TYR A 155 -1.74 13.25 -16.68
N LYS A 156 -2.19 14.47 -16.36
CA LYS A 156 -1.36 15.44 -15.64
C LYS A 156 -1.00 14.92 -14.25
N THR A 157 -1.98 14.44 -13.48
CA THR A 157 -1.76 13.90 -12.13
C THR A 157 -0.84 12.68 -12.14
N VAL A 158 -1.11 11.70 -13.01
CA VAL A 158 -0.30 10.48 -13.14
C VAL A 158 1.09 10.80 -13.71
N GLY A 159 1.22 11.82 -14.55
CA GLY A 159 2.50 12.32 -15.03
C GLY A 159 3.40 12.84 -13.91
N ASP A 160 2.83 13.50 -12.90
CA ASP A 160 3.57 13.98 -11.72
C ASP A 160 4.07 12.82 -10.83
N LEU A 161 3.49 11.61 -10.96
CA LEU A 161 3.91 10.41 -10.22
C LEU A 161 5.12 9.70 -10.86
N ASP A 162 5.50 10.08 -12.08
CA ASP A 162 6.59 9.45 -12.85
C ASP A 162 6.46 7.92 -12.92
N VAL A 163 5.26 7.41 -13.27
CA VAL A 163 5.07 5.97 -13.48
C VAL A 163 5.95 5.52 -14.64
N ARG A 164 6.94 4.66 -14.36
CA ARG A 164 7.93 4.16 -15.35
C ARG A 164 7.54 2.80 -15.91
N LEU A 165 6.67 2.08 -15.20
CA LEU A 165 6.28 0.71 -15.52
C LEU A 165 4.80 0.49 -15.20
N VAL A 166 4.07 -0.10 -16.15
CA VAL A 166 2.69 -0.53 -15.98
C VAL A 166 2.61 -2.05 -16.12
N CYS A 167 2.17 -2.73 -15.07
CA CYS A 167 1.82 -4.14 -15.08
C CYS A 167 0.31 -4.28 -15.33
N ASP A 168 -0.05 -4.52 -16.60
CA ASP A 168 -1.44 -4.67 -17.05
C ASP A 168 -1.83 -6.16 -17.06
N LEU A 169 -2.50 -6.57 -15.99
CA LEU A 169 -2.97 -7.95 -15.77
C LEU A 169 -4.27 -8.25 -16.53
N ARG A 170 -4.77 -7.33 -17.36
CA ARG A 170 -5.91 -7.60 -18.24
C ARG A 170 -5.55 -8.61 -19.31
N THR A 171 -6.55 -9.31 -19.81
CA THR A 171 -6.44 -10.20 -20.96
C THR A 171 -6.34 -9.38 -22.25
N ASP A 172 -5.90 -10.00 -23.35
CA ASP A 172 -5.89 -9.35 -24.67
C ASP A 172 -7.27 -8.86 -25.08
N GLN A 173 -8.32 -9.64 -24.83
CA GLN A 173 -9.70 -9.26 -25.11
C GLN A 173 -10.07 -7.95 -24.39
N GLU A 174 -9.81 -7.87 -23.08
CA GLU A 174 -10.08 -6.66 -22.28
C GLU A 174 -9.28 -5.46 -22.81
N ARG A 175 -7.99 -5.62 -23.13
CA ARG A 175 -7.15 -4.54 -23.67
C ARG A 175 -7.58 -4.08 -25.06
N LYS A 176 -8.04 -4.98 -25.93
CA LYS A 176 -8.53 -4.63 -27.26
C LYS A 176 -9.81 -3.82 -27.20
N THR A 177 -10.72 -4.18 -26.29
CA THR A 177 -11.99 -3.46 -26.13
C THR A 177 -11.81 -2.15 -25.36
N GLN A 178 -10.88 -2.11 -24.41
CA GLN A 178 -10.59 -0.94 -23.59
C GLN A 178 -9.09 -0.57 -23.64
N PRO A 179 -8.60 -0.06 -24.79
CA PRO A 179 -7.18 0.26 -24.95
C PRO A 179 -6.76 1.40 -24.03
N THR A 180 -5.56 1.29 -23.47
CA THR A 180 -4.91 2.38 -22.75
C THR A 180 -3.98 3.12 -23.70
N VAL A 181 -4.30 4.37 -24.01
CA VAL A 181 -3.42 5.27 -24.75
C VAL A 181 -2.76 6.20 -23.75
N TRP A 182 -1.56 5.85 -23.30
CA TRP A 182 -0.84 6.61 -22.28
C TRP A 182 -0.44 8.00 -22.78
N ARG A 183 -0.79 9.05 -22.02
CA ARG A 183 -0.51 10.46 -22.34
C ARG A 183 0.13 11.24 -21.19
N GLY A 184 0.51 10.55 -20.11
CA GLY A 184 1.06 11.16 -18.91
C GLY A 184 2.59 11.21 -18.91
N GLY A 185 3.15 12.16 -18.17
CA GLY A 185 4.58 12.20 -17.88
C GLY A 185 5.46 12.57 -19.09
N LYS A 186 6.78 12.40 -18.92
CA LYS A 186 7.78 12.75 -19.94
C LYS A 186 8.01 11.64 -20.97
N ALA A 187 7.71 10.40 -20.60
CA ALA A 187 7.89 9.22 -21.42
C ALA A 187 6.75 8.24 -21.20
N VAL A 188 6.48 7.42 -22.22
CA VAL A 188 5.54 6.30 -22.10
C VAL A 188 6.18 5.21 -21.23
N PRO A 189 5.51 4.70 -20.19
CA PRO A 189 6.04 3.64 -19.35
C PRO A 189 6.18 2.35 -20.16
N VAL A 190 7.04 1.47 -19.67
CA VAL A 190 7.07 0.09 -20.17
C VAL A 190 5.78 -0.62 -19.76
N PHE A 191 5.14 -1.34 -20.67
CA PHE A 191 3.96 -2.16 -20.37
C PHE A 191 4.33 -3.63 -20.28
N LEU A 192 4.11 -4.23 -19.11
CA LEU A 192 4.08 -5.68 -18.92
C LEU A 192 2.64 -6.17 -19.02
N ASN A 193 2.30 -6.69 -20.20
CA ASN A 193 0.96 -7.15 -20.52
C ASN A 193 0.82 -8.66 -20.24
N SER A 194 -0.25 -9.08 -19.56
CA SER A 194 -0.58 -10.51 -19.46
C SER A 194 -0.79 -11.10 -20.86
N PRO A 195 -0.21 -12.28 -21.18
CA PRO A 195 -0.36 -12.93 -22.48
C PRO A 195 -1.69 -13.69 -22.63
N LYS A 196 -2.59 -13.64 -21.65
CA LYS A 196 -3.86 -14.38 -21.68
C LYS A 196 -4.81 -13.78 -22.71
N ALA A 197 -5.32 -14.63 -23.60
CA ALA A 197 -6.14 -14.19 -24.74
C ALA A 197 -7.56 -13.75 -24.36
N GLY A 198 -8.29 -14.60 -23.63
CA GLY A 198 -9.69 -14.40 -23.27
C GLY A 198 -9.88 -14.21 -21.77
N LEU A 199 -11.10 -13.83 -21.38
CA LEU A 199 -11.49 -13.68 -19.98
C LEU A 199 -11.13 -14.92 -19.17
N ASP A 200 -10.59 -14.68 -17.97
CA ASP A 200 -10.07 -15.70 -17.06
C ASP A 200 -11.09 -16.17 -16.02
N MET A 201 -12.23 -15.49 -15.94
CA MET A 201 -13.34 -15.86 -15.07
C MET A 201 -14.27 -16.86 -15.78
N ASP A 202 -14.13 -18.15 -15.45
CA ASP A 202 -15.02 -19.20 -15.95
C ASP A 202 -16.37 -19.18 -15.22
N MET A 203 -17.39 -18.66 -15.90
CA MET A 203 -18.75 -18.57 -15.37
C MET A 203 -19.42 -19.92 -15.12
N ARG A 204 -19.08 -20.93 -15.92
CA ARG A 204 -19.59 -22.28 -15.69
C ARG A 204 -19.03 -22.84 -14.39
N ALA A 205 -17.74 -22.62 -14.12
CA ALA A 205 -17.13 -23.01 -12.86
C ALA A 205 -17.72 -22.24 -11.67
N LEU A 206 -18.01 -20.94 -11.84
CA LEU A 206 -18.62 -20.13 -10.78
C LEU A 206 -20.06 -20.53 -10.45
N PHE A 207 -20.86 -20.92 -11.44
CA PHE A 207 -22.28 -21.25 -11.23
C PHE A 207 -22.52 -22.74 -10.95
N GLY A 208 -21.60 -23.61 -11.36
CA GLY A 208 -21.77 -25.05 -11.27
C GLY A 208 -22.84 -25.56 -12.24
N ASN A 209 -23.38 -26.74 -11.95
CA ASN A 209 -24.33 -27.45 -12.83
C ASN A 209 -25.82 -27.12 -12.56
N GLY A 210 -26.13 -26.21 -11.64
CA GLY A 210 -27.50 -25.86 -11.24
C GLY A 210 -27.74 -24.34 -11.18
N PRO A 211 -28.95 -23.88 -10.82
CA PRO A 211 -29.23 -22.46 -10.66
C PRO A 211 -28.27 -21.81 -9.66
N PRO A 212 -27.64 -20.68 -9.99
CA PRO A 212 -26.67 -20.06 -9.11
C PRO A 212 -27.36 -19.50 -7.86
N THR A 213 -26.85 -19.86 -6.68
CA THR A 213 -27.22 -19.22 -5.41
C THR A 213 -26.08 -18.33 -4.93
N PRO A 214 -26.35 -17.22 -4.21
CA PRO A 214 -25.29 -16.36 -3.69
C PRO A 214 -24.25 -17.11 -2.86
N GLN A 215 -24.67 -18.09 -2.05
CA GLN A 215 -23.77 -18.89 -1.23
C GLN A 215 -22.85 -19.80 -2.07
N ALA A 216 -23.40 -20.49 -3.07
CA ALA A 216 -22.61 -21.36 -3.94
C ALA A 216 -21.64 -20.56 -4.80
N VAL A 217 -22.09 -19.44 -5.39
CA VAL A 217 -21.23 -18.55 -6.18
C VAL A 217 -20.11 -17.98 -5.32
N ARG A 218 -20.39 -17.55 -4.09
CA ARG A 218 -19.36 -17.07 -3.17
C ARG A 218 -18.31 -18.15 -2.86
N ALA A 219 -18.73 -19.39 -2.61
CA ALA A 219 -17.82 -20.50 -2.35
C ALA A 219 -16.94 -20.82 -3.57
N ASN A 220 -17.52 -20.83 -4.78
CA ASN A 220 -16.78 -21.04 -6.01
C ASN A 220 -15.83 -19.87 -6.31
N PHE A 221 -16.22 -18.63 -5.99
CA PHE A 221 -15.38 -17.46 -6.16
C PHE A 221 -14.18 -17.45 -5.20
N ILE A 222 -14.35 -17.95 -3.97
CA ILE A 222 -13.22 -18.28 -3.09
C ILE A 222 -12.29 -19.30 -3.77
N GLY A 223 -12.85 -20.34 -4.40
CA GLY A 223 -12.10 -21.32 -5.19
C GLY A 223 -11.30 -20.69 -6.34
N PHE A 224 -11.90 -19.76 -7.07
CA PHE A 224 -11.24 -18.98 -8.12
C PHE A 224 -10.01 -18.21 -7.58
N TYR A 225 -10.14 -17.55 -6.43
CA TYR A 225 -9.01 -16.86 -5.79
C TYR A 225 -7.87 -17.82 -5.38
N LYS A 226 -8.18 -19.03 -4.91
CA LYS A 226 -7.16 -20.03 -4.55
C LYS A 226 -6.28 -20.42 -5.74
N LEU A 227 -6.84 -20.43 -6.95
CA LEU A 227 -6.13 -20.81 -8.17
C LEU A 227 -5.31 -19.66 -8.78
N MET A 228 -5.64 -18.41 -8.43
CA MET A 228 -5.09 -17.22 -9.06
C MET A 228 -3.55 -17.08 -8.94
N PRO A 229 -2.91 -17.35 -7.78
CA PRO A 229 -1.45 -17.33 -7.67
C PRO A 229 -0.76 -18.17 -8.75
N ASP A 230 -1.14 -19.44 -8.87
CA ASP A 230 -0.55 -20.33 -9.87
C ASP A 230 -0.96 -19.94 -11.31
N ALA A 231 -2.21 -19.50 -11.51
CA ALA A 231 -2.72 -19.13 -12.84
C ALA A 231 -2.04 -17.88 -13.43
N TYR A 232 -1.55 -16.97 -12.58
CA TYR A 232 -0.87 -15.73 -12.93
C TYR A 232 0.61 -15.71 -12.54
N ALA A 233 1.21 -16.87 -12.26
CA ALA A 233 2.58 -16.98 -11.80
C ALA A 233 3.60 -16.34 -12.76
N GLY A 234 3.39 -16.45 -14.07
CA GLY A 234 4.27 -15.84 -15.07
C GLY A 234 4.25 -14.30 -15.02
N GLU A 235 3.05 -13.72 -14.90
CA GLU A 235 2.86 -12.28 -14.75
C GLU A 235 3.41 -11.76 -13.43
N TYR A 236 3.18 -12.47 -12.33
CA TYR A 236 3.73 -12.10 -11.02
C TYR A 236 5.25 -12.22 -10.98
N LYS A 237 5.83 -13.25 -11.62
CA LYS A 237 7.28 -13.38 -11.77
C LYS A 237 7.87 -12.18 -12.51
N ALA A 238 7.34 -11.85 -13.70
CA ALA A 238 7.81 -10.71 -14.47
C ALA A 238 7.69 -9.37 -13.70
N MET A 239 6.61 -9.23 -12.91
CA MET A 239 6.43 -8.08 -12.02
C MET A 239 7.54 -8.00 -10.95
N PHE A 240 7.83 -9.10 -10.24
CA PHE A 240 8.89 -9.11 -9.23
C PHE A 240 10.28 -8.91 -9.84
N GLU A 241 10.57 -9.47 -11.02
CA GLU A 241 11.82 -9.22 -11.76
C GLU A 241 12.04 -7.73 -12.01
N LYS A 242 11.00 -6.98 -12.38
CA LYS A 242 11.08 -5.53 -12.57
C LYS A 242 11.24 -4.75 -11.27
N LEU A 243 10.57 -5.16 -10.21
CA LEU A 243 10.80 -4.59 -8.87
C LEU A 243 12.24 -4.85 -8.42
N LEU A 244 12.82 -6.01 -8.70
CA LEU A 244 14.24 -6.35 -8.43
C LEU A 244 15.23 -5.60 -9.32
N ALA A 245 14.83 -5.20 -10.54
CA ALA A 245 15.62 -4.33 -11.40
C ALA A 245 15.59 -2.85 -10.96
N GLY A 246 14.58 -2.43 -10.20
CA GLY A 246 14.44 -1.06 -9.71
C GLY A 246 13.67 -0.15 -10.66
N ASP A 247 12.76 -0.73 -11.44
CA ASP A 247 11.97 -0.06 -12.48
C ASP A 247 10.72 0.68 -11.91
N ALA A 248 10.63 0.86 -10.59
CA ALA A 248 9.57 1.61 -9.91
C ALA A 248 9.78 3.14 -10.04
N PRO A 249 8.78 4.01 -10.18
CA PRO A 249 7.40 3.76 -9.80
C PRO A 249 6.63 2.84 -10.74
N MET A 250 6.08 1.77 -10.17
CA MET A 250 5.30 0.75 -10.89
C MET A 250 3.82 0.95 -10.60
N LEU A 251 2.97 0.84 -11.62
CA LEU A 251 1.53 0.72 -11.48
C LEU A 251 1.09 -0.71 -11.84
N VAL A 252 0.40 -1.41 -10.93
CA VAL A 252 -0.23 -2.70 -11.22
C VAL A 252 -1.75 -2.54 -11.31
N HIS A 253 -2.35 -3.02 -12.39
CA HIS A 253 -3.80 -2.94 -12.56
C HIS A 253 -4.37 -4.13 -13.32
N CYS A 254 -5.70 -4.24 -13.28
CA CYS A 254 -6.50 -5.10 -14.13
C CYS A 254 -7.73 -4.30 -14.58
N SER A 255 -8.88 -4.94 -14.80
CA SER A 255 -10.10 -4.21 -15.20
C SER A 255 -10.71 -3.43 -14.03
N ALA A 256 -11.07 -4.12 -12.93
CA ALA A 256 -11.58 -3.46 -11.72
C ALA A 256 -10.47 -3.06 -10.73
N GLY A 257 -9.24 -3.55 -10.90
CA GLY A 257 -8.17 -3.33 -9.90
C GLY A 257 -8.40 -4.06 -8.58
N LYS A 258 -9.28 -5.06 -8.58
CA LYS A 258 -9.71 -5.83 -7.41
C LYS A 258 -9.05 -7.19 -7.33
N ASP A 259 -9.33 -8.08 -8.28
CA ASP A 259 -9.01 -9.51 -8.13
C ASP A 259 -7.54 -9.78 -8.43
N ARG A 260 -7.16 -9.76 -9.71
CA ARG A 260 -5.78 -9.96 -10.19
C ARG A 260 -4.80 -8.99 -9.55
N THR A 261 -5.17 -7.72 -9.51
CA THR A 261 -4.41 -6.65 -8.84
C THR A 261 -4.37 -6.80 -7.33
N GLY A 262 -5.43 -7.30 -6.70
CA GLY A 262 -5.47 -7.53 -5.26
C GLY A 262 -4.53 -8.63 -4.83
N VAL A 263 -4.51 -9.75 -5.57
CA VAL A 263 -3.54 -10.83 -5.33
C VAL A 263 -2.11 -10.34 -5.58
N ALA A 264 -1.87 -9.60 -6.68
CA ALA A 264 -0.55 -9.00 -6.93
C ALA A 264 -0.09 -8.07 -5.81
N SER A 265 -0.96 -7.15 -5.37
CA SER A 265 -0.66 -6.21 -4.27
C SER A 265 -0.41 -6.95 -2.97
N ALA A 266 -1.18 -8.01 -2.70
CA ALA A 266 -1.01 -8.80 -1.50
C ALA A 266 0.31 -9.59 -1.48
N LEU A 267 0.75 -10.11 -2.63
CA LEU A 267 2.07 -10.74 -2.76
C LEU A 267 3.19 -9.73 -2.55
N ILE A 268 3.09 -8.53 -3.13
CA ILE A 268 4.09 -7.45 -2.95
C ILE A 268 4.19 -7.05 -1.48
N LEU A 269 3.07 -6.71 -0.84
CA LEU A 269 3.07 -6.28 0.57
C LEU A 269 3.58 -7.39 1.50
N THR A 270 3.21 -8.66 1.23
CA THR A 270 3.72 -9.81 2.00
C THR A 270 5.23 -9.98 1.82
N ALA A 271 5.75 -9.86 0.59
CA ALA A 271 7.20 -9.91 0.32
C ALA A 271 7.96 -8.82 1.10
N LEU A 272 7.36 -7.63 1.23
CA LEU A 272 7.88 -6.51 2.00
C LEU A 272 7.73 -6.67 3.52
N GLY A 273 7.12 -7.77 3.99
CA GLY A 273 6.96 -8.06 5.41
C GLY A 273 5.84 -7.28 6.09
N VAL A 274 4.85 -6.81 5.32
CA VAL A 274 3.66 -6.16 5.87
C VAL A 274 2.76 -7.21 6.55
N PRO A 275 2.26 -6.95 7.78
CA PRO A 275 1.38 -7.89 8.47
C PRO A 275 0.13 -8.22 7.67
N ARG A 276 -0.27 -9.50 7.69
CA ARG A 276 -1.43 -10.00 6.95
C ARG A 276 -2.71 -9.19 7.15
N ALA A 277 -2.98 -8.72 8.37
CA ALA A 277 -4.14 -7.89 8.65
C ALA A 277 -4.14 -6.57 7.85
N GLN A 278 -2.97 -5.93 7.67
CA GLN A 278 -2.86 -4.72 6.84
C GLN A 278 -2.98 -5.04 5.35
N VAL A 279 -2.44 -6.18 4.90
CA VAL A 279 -2.59 -6.66 3.52
C VAL A 279 -4.06 -6.88 3.17
N THR A 280 -4.79 -7.59 4.04
CA THR A 280 -6.23 -7.83 3.88
C THR A 280 -7.01 -6.51 3.93
N ALA A 281 -6.64 -5.57 4.81
CA ALA A 281 -7.29 -4.27 4.90
C ALA A 281 -7.10 -3.43 3.62
N ASP A 282 -5.91 -3.40 3.01
CA ASP A 282 -5.69 -2.73 1.71
C ASP A 282 -6.59 -3.31 0.61
N TYR A 283 -6.72 -4.64 0.56
CA TYR A 283 -7.62 -5.29 -0.38
C TYR A 283 -9.07 -4.85 -0.17
N ALA A 284 -9.54 -4.84 1.08
CA ALA A 284 -10.91 -4.46 1.42
C ALA A 284 -11.24 -2.99 1.11
N MET A 285 -10.24 -2.09 1.03
CA MET A 285 -10.46 -0.70 0.60
C MET A 285 -11.10 -0.59 -0.78
N SER A 286 -10.94 -1.60 -1.65
CA SER A 286 -11.55 -1.58 -2.97
C SER A 286 -13.08 -1.58 -2.96
N GLU A 287 -13.74 -2.02 -1.87
CA GLU A 287 -15.21 -2.02 -1.77
C GLU A 287 -15.77 -0.60 -1.90
N THR A 288 -15.14 0.35 -1.21
CA THR A 288 -15.57 1.75 -1.18
C THR A 288 -15.01 2.53 -2.36
N LEU A 289 -13.76 2.26 -2.76
CA LEU A 289 -13.08 3.02 -3.81
C LEU A 289 -13.60 2.73 -5.23
N LEU A 290 -14.26 1.59 -5.46
CA LEU A 290 -14.88 1.27 -6.74
C LEU A 290 -16.31 1.79 -6.88
N ASP A 291 -16.90 2.32 -5.79
CA ASP A 291 -18.33 2.66 -5.71
C ASP A 291 -19.22 1.58 -6.33
N ASN A 292 -19.03 0.35 -5.85
CA ASN A 292 -19.70 -0.85 -6.37
C ASN A 292 -21.24 -0.72 -6.35
N GLU A 293 -21.81 0.06 -5.43
CA GLU A 293 -23.26 0.29 -5.36
C GLU A 293 -23.75 1.19 -6.49
N SER A 294 -23.06 2.29 -6.80
CA SER A 294 -23.44 3.14 -7.95
C SER A 294 -23.25 2.41 -9.27
N ALA A 295 -22.16 1.66 -9.43
CA ALA A 295 -21.95 0.83 -10.61
C ALA A 295 -23.09 -0.19 -10.81
N ARG A 296 -23.54 -0.84 -9.72
CA ARG A 296 -24.69 -1.75 -9.75
C ARG A 296 -25.99 -1.06 -10.14
N ARG A 297 -26.27 0.11 -9.57
CA ARG A 297 -27.46 0.90 -9.92
C ARG A 297 -27.46 1.31 -11.39
N ALA A 298 -26.32 1.74 -11.92
CA ALA A 298 -26.18 2.10 -13.33
C ALA A 298 -26.42 0.89 -14.26
N MET A 299 -25.85 -0.28 -13.92
CA MET A 299 -26.09 -1.51 -14.69
C MET A 299 -27.55 -1.96 -14.65
N ALA A 300 -28.20 -1.92 -13.48
CA ALA A 300 -29.62 -2.24 -13.35
C ALA A 300 -30.53 -1.27 -14.13
N ALA A 301 -30.08 -0.03 -14.31
CA ALA A 301 -30.74 0.98 -15.13
C ALA A 301 -30.43 0.87 -16.64
N GLY A 302 -29.67 -0.15 -17.07
CA GLY A 302 -29.37 -0.39 -18.48
C GLY A 302 -28.25 0.49 -19.07
N ALA A 303 -27.36 1.03 -18.23
CA ALA A 303 -26.19 1.77 -18.71
C ALA A 303 -25.35 0.89 -19.65
N LYS A 304 -25.05 1.42 -20.85
CA LYS A 304 -24.18 0.75 -21.81
C LYS A 304 -22.73 0.87 -21.35
N SER A 305 -21.99 -0.22 -21.43
CA SER A 305 -20.55 -0.28 -21.18
C SER A 305 -19.91 -1.14 -22.24
N ASP A 306 -18.77 -0.68 -22.77
CA ASP A 306 -17.94 -1.47 -23.65
C ASP A 306 -17.04 -2.44 -22.87
N ASP A 307 -17.04 -2.41 -21.52
CA ASP A 307 -16.33 -3.40 -20.71
C ASP A 307 -16.95 -4.81 -20.90
N PRO A 308 -16.20 -5.80 -21.41
CA PRO A 308 -16.71 -7.16 -21.55
C PRO A 308 -17.14 -7.77 -20.21
N ASN A 309 -16.51 -7.40 -19.08
CA ASN A 309 -16.93 -7.85 -17.75
C ASN A 309 -18.26 -7.22 -17.35
N ALA A 310 -18.49 -5.94 -17.64
CA ALA A 310 -19.77 -5.28 -17.35
C ALA A 310 -20.91 -5.87 -18.17
N ALA A 311 -20.67 -6.15 -19.46
CA ALA A 311 -21.64 -6.81 -20.32
C ALA A 311 -22.01 -8.23 -19.82
N MET A 312 -21.06 -8.92 -19.18
CA MET A 312 -21.32 -10.18 -18.50
C MET A 312 -22.17 -9.99 -17.24
N PHE A 313 -21.79 -9.07 -16.35
CA PHE A 313 -22.51 -8.82 -15.09
C PHE A 313 -23.94 -8.29 -15.29
N ALA A 314 -24.18 -7.52 -16.35
CA ALA A 314 -25.52 -7.02 -16.68
C ALA A 314 -26.54 -8.13 -17.00
N LYS A 315 -26.09 -9.35 -17.32
CA LYS A 315 -26.95 -10.50 -17.62
C LYS A 315 -27.25 -11.37 -16.40
N LEU A 316 -26.66 -11.06 -15.24
CA LEU A 316 -26.78 -11.88 -14.05
C LEU A 316 -27.86 -11.35 -13.09
N PRO A 317 -28.46 -12.24 -12.27
CA PRO A 317 -29.34 -11.81 -11.20
C PRO A 317 -28.63 -10.84 -10.23
N PRO A 318 -29.29 -9.77 -9.73
CA PRO A 318 -28.65 -8.74 -8.90
C PRO A 318 -27.93 -9.28 -7.66
N GLU A 319 -28.47 -10.32 -7.03
CA GLU A 319 -27.88 -10.98 -5.87
C GLU A 319 -26.59 -11.73 -6.20
N ILE A 320 -26.45 -12.25 -7.42
CA ILE A 320 -25.23 -12.90 -7.91
C ILE A 320 -24.19 -11.86 -8.28
N THR A 321 -24.59 -10.81 -9.01
CA THR A 321 -23.72 -9.67 -9.34
C THR A 321 -23.14 -9.03 -8.07
N ARG A 322 -23.95 -8.90 -7.00
CA ARG A 322 -23.49 -8.37 -5.72
C ARG A 322 -22.35 -9.21 -5.12
N VAL A 323 -22.41 -10.54 -5.20
CA VAL A 323 -21.33 -11.41 -4.70
C VAL A 323 -20.04 -11.20 -5.48
N LEU A 324 -20.13 -11.17 -6.82
CA LEU A 324 -18.97 -11.07 -7.71
C LEU A 324 -18.33 -9.68 -7.70
N MET A 325 -19.08 -8.62 -7.39
CA MET A 325 -18.55 -7.26 -7.32
C MET A 325 -17.88 -6.93 -5.98
N ARG A 326 -18.25 -7.60 -4.89
CA ARG A 326 -17.69 -7.36 -3.55
C ARG A 326 -16.19 -7.63 -3.44
N THR A 327 -15.54 -6.96 -2.49
CA THR A 327 -14.12 -7.17 -2.14
C THR A 327 -14.01 -7.76 -0.74
N GLU A 328 -14.51 -8.99 -0.56
CA GLU A 328 -14.52 -9.62 0.77
C GLU A 328 -13.10 -10.07 1.18
N PRO A 329 -12.65 -9.74 2.41
CA PRO A 329 -11.38 -10.22 2.97
C PRO A 329 -11.06 -11.69 2.68
N ALA A 330 -12.08 -12.54 2.82
CA ALA A 330 -11.98 -13.98 2.60
C ALA A 330 -11.47 -14.38 1.20
N TYR A 331 -11.63 -13.53 0.19
CA TYR A 331 -11.17 -13.80 -1.17
C TYR A 331 -9.65 -13.72 -1.29
N VAL A 332 -9.06 -12.58 -0.92
CA VAL A 332 -7.59 -12.44 -0.94
C VAL A 332 -6.94 -13.35 0.09
N GLU A 333 -7.61 -13.61 1.21
CA GLU A 333 -7.13 -14.55 2.20
C GLU A 333 -7.04 -15.97 1.64
N ALA A 334 -8.07 -16.42 0.94
CA ALA A 334 -8.06 -17.74 0.32
C ALA A 334 -6.90 -17.93 -0.69
N ALA A 335 -6.55 -16.89 -1.45
CA ALA A 335 -5.40 -16.95 -2.37
C ALA A 335 -4.09 -17.20 -1.63
N LEU A 336 -3.84 -16.42 -0.57
CA LEU A 336 -2.60 -16.52 0.20
C LEU A 336 -2.56 -17.77 1.10
N ASP A 337 -3.71 -18.22 1.58
CA ASP A 337 -3.84 -19.46 2.36
C ASP A 337 -3.62 -20.68 1.48
N ALA A 338 -4.11 -20.67 0.24
CA ALA A 338 -3.82 -21.73 -0.73
C ALA A 338 -2.32 -21.81 -1.06
N VAL A 339 -1.66 -20.66 -1.22
CA VAL A 339 -0.20 -20.59 -1.37
C VAL A 339 0.49 -21.18 -0.13
N THR A 340 0.10 -20.77 1.07
CA THR A 340 0.71 -21.25 2.32
C THR A 340 0.51 -22.75 2.49
N ALA A 341 -0.70 -23.27 2.23
CA ALA A 341 -1.00 -24.70 2.32
C ALA A 341 -0.19 -25.55 1.32
N LYS A 342 0.05 -25.03 0.11
CA LYS A 342 0.77 -25.76 -0.95
C LYS A 342 2.29 -25.66 -0.83
N TYR A 343 2.83 -24.51 -0.43
CA TYR A 343 4.27 -24.22 -0.49
C TYR A 343 4.93 -24.06 0.89
N GLY A 344 4.13 -23.96 1.97
CA GLY A 344 4.54 -23.78 3.36
C GLY A 344 4.50 -22.32 3.84
N SER A 345 4.76 -21.36 2.95
CA SER A 345 4.60 -19.93 3.18
C SER A 345 4.49 -19.18 1.86
N VAL A 346 4.16 -17.88 1.92
CA VAL A 346 4.18 -17.02 0.74
C VAL A 346 5.61 -16.85 0.23
N GLU A 347 6.60 -16.67 1.11
CA GLU A 347 8.01 -16.58 0.74
C GLU A 347 8.50 -17.84 0.01
N ALA A 348 8.07 -19.03 0.45
CA ALA A 348 8.43 -20.28 -0.22
C ALA A 348 7.81 -20.38 -1.63
N TYR A 349 6.64 -19.78 -1.85
CA TYR A 349 6.05 -19.66 -3.19
C TYR A 349 6.79 -18.64 -4.06
N LEU A 350 7.13 -17.48 -3.49
CA LEU A 350 7.94 -16.47 -4.17
C LEU A 350 9.27 -17.07 -4.66
N ASP A 351 9.95 -17.85 -3.82
CA ASP A 351 11.17 -18.56 -4.18
C ASP A 351 10.90 -19.63 -5.25
N LYS A 352 10.10 -20.65 -4.92
CA LYS A 352 9.96 -21.86 -5.77
C LYS A 352 9.26 -21.62 -7.11
N VAL A 353 8.35 -20.65 -7.17
CA VAL A 353 7.50 -20.42 -8.34
C VAL A 353 7.87 -19.13 -9.06
N LEU A 354 8.12 -18.05 -8.32
CA LEU A 354 8.45 -16.76 -8.92
C LEU A 354 9.97 -16.55 -9.07
N GLY A 355 10.81 -17.39 -8.46
CA GLY A 355 12.26 -17.25 -8.51
C GLY A 355 12.77 -16.06 -7.70
N VAL A 356 12.07 -15.68 -6.63
CA VAL A 356 12.44 -14.58 -5.71
C VAL A 356 12.93 -15.21 -4.42
N ASP A 357 14.24 -15.43 -4.34
CA ASP A 357 14.85 -16.09 -3.19
C ASP A 357 14.99 -15.16 -1.96
N ALA A 358 15.60 -15.66 -0.89
CA ALA A 358 15.81 -14.87 0.33
C ALA A 358 16.70 -13.63 0.13
N LYS A 359 17.67 -13.68 -0.80
CA LYS A 359 18.54 -12.54 -1.14
C LYS A 359 17.77 -11.51 -1.94
N ASP A 360 16.93 -11.94 -2.86
CA ASP A 360 16.04 -11.08 -3.63
C ASP A 360 15.01 -10.38 -2.72
N LEU A 361 14.42 -11.10 -1.77
CA LEU A 361 13.58 -10.50 -0.72
C LEU A 361 14.32 -9.44 0.09
N ALA A 362 15.59 -9.69 0.45
CA ALA A 362 16.40 -8.70 1.14
C ALA A 362 16.66 -7.46 0.26
N THR A 363 16.93 -7.65 -1.03
CA THR A 363 17.06 -6.55 -2.02
C THR A 363 15.78 -5.72 -2.14
N LEU A 364 14.62 -6.38 -2.28
CA LEU A 364 13.32 -5.71 -2.33
C LEU A 364 13.08 -4.88 -1.06
N ARG A 365 13.30 -5.48 0.11
CA ARG A 365 13.13 -4.80 1.40
C ARG A 365 14.11 -3.65 1.59
N ALA A 366 15.35 -3.75 1.09
CA ALA A 366 16.31 -2.66 1.14
C ALA A 366 15.89 -1.48 0.23
N ARG A 367 15.29 -1.79 -0.92
CA ARG A 367 14.86 -0.79 -1.91
C ARG A 367 13.53 -0.13 -1.58
N TYR A 368 12.56 -0.90 -1.11
CA TYR A 368 11.16 -0.48 -0.99
C TYR A 368 10.69 -0.29 0.44
N LEU A 369 11.57 -0.41 1.43
CA LEU A 369 11.28 -0.01 2.80
C LEU A 369 12.13 1.20 3.21
N GLU A 370 11.57 2.05 4.05
CA GLU A 370 12.23 3.17 4.73
C GLU A 370 11.96 3.11 6.24
N TYR A 371 12.71 3.90 7.01
CA TYR A 371 12.50 4.08 8.44
C TYR A 371 11.64 5.31 8.69
#